data_AF-A0A7K2NVN9-F1
#
_entry.id   AF-A0A7K2NVN9-F1
#
_cell.length_a   1.000
_cell.length_b   1.000
_cell.length_c   1.000
_cell.angle_alpha   90.00
_cell.angle_beta   90.00
_cell.angle_gamma   90.00
#
_symmetry.space_group_name_H-M   'P 1'
#
loop_
_entity.id
_entity.type
_entity.pdbx_description
1 polymer ?
#
loop_
_entity_poly.entity_id
_entity_poly.type
_entity_poly.pdbx_seq_one_letter_code
_entity_poly.pdbx_strand_id
1 'polypeptide(L)'
;PLSAAGELLEAEFDDAARTRGDIVMLTDDDCGVTETWMRAWNEAKRRLGFRVFGVGVGSPRVGAAGSVLEALCDNLRSVEDFTDVHAAADLFRVI
;
A
#
# COMPACT_ATOMS: atom_id res chain seq x y z
N PRO A 1 -8.89 2.38 -7.55
CA PRO A 1 -8.17 1.08 -7.49
C PRO A 1 -8.10 0.48 -6.08
N LEU A 2 -7.60 1.22 -5.09
CA LEU A 2 -7.48 0.72 -3.70
C LEU A 2 -8.83 0.33 -3.08
N SER A 3 -9.91 1.10 -3.29
CA SER A 3 -11.25 0.71 -2.80
C SER A 3 -11.68 -0.66 -3.32
N ALA A 4 -11.49 -0.93 -4.61
CA ALA A 4 -11.83 -2.23 -5.21
C ALA A 4 -10.99 -3.38 -4.62
N ALA A 5 -9.72 -3.13 -4.30
CA ALA A 5 -8.90 -4.12 -3.60
C ALA A 5 -9.43 -4.39 -2.18
N GLY A 6 -9.83 -3.34 -1.45
CA GLY A 6 -10.46 -3.47 -0.14
C GLY A 6 -11.77 -4.25 -0.19
N GLU A 7 -12.64 -3.94 -1.15
CA GLU A 7 -13.92 -4.64 -1.39
C GLU A 7 -13.70 -6.12 -1.71
N LEU A 8 -12.68 -6.45 -2.50
CA LEU A 8 -12.32 -7.84 -2.79
C LEU A 8 -11.89 -8.59 -1.51
N LEU A 9 -11.03 -7.97 -0.69
CA LEU A 9 -10.58 -8.58 0.56
C LEU A 9 -11.73 -8.73 1.57
N GLU A 10 -12.65 -7.77 1.59
CA GLU A 10 -13.86 -7.86 2.40
C GLU A 10 -14.74 -9.02 1.96
N ALA A 11 -14.98 -9.18 0.65
CA ALA A 11 -15.75 -10.30 0.12
C ALA A 11 -15.12 -11.66 0.46
N GLU A 12 -13.80 -11.81 0.32
CA GLU A 12 -13.07 -13.04 0.69
C GLU A 12 -13.09 -13.32 2.20
N PHE A 13 -13.08 -12.28 3.03
CA PHE A 13 -13.21 -12.40 4.48
C PHE A 13 -14.63 -12.83 4.87
N ASP A 14 -15.65 -12.21 4.29
CA ASP A 14 -17.04 -12.49 4.64
C ASP A 14 -17.50 -13.87 4.14
N ASP A 15 -17.06 -14.30 2.96
CA ASP A 15 -17.44 -15.59 2.36
C ASP A 15 -16.65 -16.78 2.93
N ALA A 16 -15.33 -16.60 3.08
CA ALA A 16 -14.41 -17.72 3.36
C ALA A 16 -13.55 -17.52 4.61
N ALA A 17 -13.80 -16.47 5.42
CA ALA A 17 -12.99 -16.10 6.58
C ALA A 17 -11.49 -15.93 6.26
N ARG A 18 -11.15 -15.62 5.00
CA ARG A 18 -9.76 -15.38 4.60
C ARG A 18 -9.29 -14.07 5.20
N THR A 19 -8.10 -14.09 5.80
CA THR A 19 -7.46 -12.92 6.41
C THR A 19 -6.07 -12.72 5.83
N ARG A 20 -5.49 -11.54 6.05
CA ARG A 20 -4.10 -11.22 5.68
C ARG A 20 -3.82 -11.29 4.17
N GLY A 21 -4.81 -10.95 3.35
CA GLY A 21 -4.58 -10.73 1.91
C GLY A 21 -3.90 -9.38 1.71
N ASP A 22 -2.58 -9.38 1.53
CA ASP A 22 -1.81 -8.15 1.35
C ASP A 22 -2.05 -7.50 -0.02
N ILE A 23 -1.92 -6.18 -0.09
CA ILE A 23 -2.07 -5.39 -1.31
C ILE A 23 -0.71 -4.89 -1.77
N VAL A 24 -0.38 -5.11 -3.05
CA VAL A 24 0.75 -4.45 -3.71
C VAL A 24 0.20 -3.42 -4.69
N MET A 25 0.54 -2.15 -4.49
CA MET A 25 0.08 -1.03 -5.31
C MET A 25 1.25 -0.40 -6.07
N LEU A 26 1.11 -0.27 -7.39
CA LEU A 26 2.03 0.49 -8.24
C LEU A 26 1.32 1.79 -8.63
N THR A 27 1.93 2.94 -8.36
CA THR A 27 1.28 4.25 -8.50
C THR A 27 2.26 5.39 -8.76
N ASP A 28 1.80 6.46 -9.39
CA ASP A 28 2.51 7.72 -9.59
C ASP A 28 2.15 8.81 -8.57
N ASP A 29 1.35 8.48 -7.54
CA ASP A 29 0.91 9.38 -6.45
C ASP A 29 0.02 10.55 -6.92
N ASP A 30 -0.58 10.48 -8.10
CA ASP A 30 -1.45 11.56 -8.61
C ASP A 30 -2.90 11.49 -8.09
N CYS A 31 -3.20 10.52 -7.21
CA CYS A 31 -4.55 10.30 -6.69
C CYS A 31 -4.68 10.73 -5.22
N GLY A 32 -5.39 11.84 -5.00
CA GLY A 32 -5.77 12.29 -3.66
C GLY A 32 -6.86 11.43 -3.01
N VAL A 33 -6.83 11.35 -1.69
CA VAL A 33 -7.89 10.73 -0.88
C VAL A 33 -8.42 11.71 0.16
N THR A 34 -9.67 11.51 0.57
CA THR A 34 -10.29 12.33 1.61
C THR A 34 -10.01 11.76 3.01
N GLU A 35 -10.13 12.57 4.05
CA GLU A 35 -10.00 12.09 5.44
C GLU A 35 -11.04 11.02 5.78
N THR A 36 -12.27 11.16 5.29
CA THR A 36 -13.34 10.17 5.51
C THR A 36 -12.95 8.83 4.89
N TRP A 37 -12.40 8.87 3.68
CA TRP A 37 -11.90 7.67 3.01
C TRP A 37 -10.75 7.04 3.81
N MET A 38 -9.79 7.84 4.29
CA MET A 38 -8.67 7.36 5.12
C MET A 38 -9.14 6.68 6.41
N ARG A 39 -10.18 7.20 7.06
CA ARG A 39 -10.74 6.58 8.28
C ARG A 39 -11.33 5.21 7.99
N ALA A 40 -12.15 5.11 6.94
CA ALA A 40 -12.74 3.85 6.51
C ALA A 40 -11.67 2.83 6.09
N TRP A 41 -10.65 3.27 5.36
CA TRP A 41 -9.51 2.44 4.94
C TRP A 41 -8.77 1.85 6.14
N ASN A 42 -8.45 2.69 7.14
CA ASN A 42 -7.77 2.23 8.36
C ASN A 42 -8.62 1.26 9.18
N GLU A 43 -9.94 1.41 9.19
CA GLU A 43 -10.85 0.45 9.82
C GLU A 43 -10.86 -0.89 9.09
N ALA A 44 -10.99 -0.88 7.77
CA ALA A 44 -10.92 -2.07 6.94
C ALA A 44 -9.57 -2.80 7.14
N LYS A 45 -8.46 -2.07 7.11
CA LYS A 45 -7.11 -2.60 7.34
C LYS A 45 -6.99 -3.30 8.69
N ARG A 46 -7.50 -2.69 9.78
CA ARG A 46 -7.53 -3.31 11.11
C ARG A 46 -8.41 -4.56 11.16
N ARG A 47 -9.58 -4.53 10.54
CA ARG A 47 -10.55 -5.64 10.57
C ARG A 47 -10.05 -6.84 9.77
N LEU A 48 -9.56 -6.60 8.56
CA LEU A 48 -9.17 -7.64 7.60
C LEU A 48 -7.72 -8.10 7.77
N GLY A 49 -6.90 -7.30 8.46
CA GLY A 49 -5.52 -7.64 8.83
C GLY A 49 -4.56 -7.68 7.66
N PHE A 50 -4.80 -6.92 6.59
CA PHE A 50 -3.91 -6.81 5.44
C PHE A 50 -2.83 -5.74 5.62
N ARG A 51 -1.73 -5.90 4.89
CA ARG A 51 -0.69 -4.89 4.68
C ARG A 51 -0.79 -4.30 3.28
N VAL A 52 -0.25 -3.10 3.11
CA VAL A 52 -0.17 -2.38 1.85
C VAL A 52 1.29 -2.10 1.53
N PHE A 53 1.75 -2.63 0.41
CA PHE A 53 3.08 -2.41 -0.14
C PHE A 53 2.96 -1.47 -1.34
N GLY A 54 3.59 -0.31 -1.28
CA GLY A 54 3.57 0.69 -2.34
C GLY A 54 4.85 0.68 -3.15
N VAL A 55 4.71 0.76 -4.47
CA VAL A 55 5.80 1.02 -5.40
C VAL A 55 5.47 2.30 -6.17
N GLY A 56 6.17 3.36 -5.85
CA GLY A 56 6.15 4.63 -6.56
C GLY A 56 6.81 4.49 -7.93
N VAL A 57 6.13 4.97 -8.98
CA VAL A 57 6.63 4.97 -10.35
C VAL A 57 6.58 6.41 -10.87
N GLY A 58 7.68 6.91 -11.42
CA GLY A 58 7.72 8.21 -12.07
C GLY A 58 8.62 9.21 -11.33
N SER A 59 8.09 10.39 -11.01
CA SER A 59 8.90 11.50 -10.50
C SER A 59 9.65 11.15 -9.19
N PRO A 60 10.86 11.68 -8.94
CA PRO A 60 11.61 11.45 -7.69
C PRO A 60 10.89 11.88 -6.40
N ARG A 61 9.73 12.54 -6.51
CA ARG A 61 8.92 13.02 -5.38
C ARG A 61 7.74 12.12 -5.04
N VAL A 62 7.48 11.07 -5.83
CA VAL A 62 6.42 10.10 -5.56
C VAL A 62 6.65 9.51 -4.19
N GLY A 63 5.67 9.63 -3.29
CA GLY A 63 5.82 9.06 -1.96
C GLY A 63 6.79 9.81 -1.04
N ALA A 64 7.05 11.08 -1.28
CA ALA A 64 7.90 11.90 -0.41
C ALA A 64 7.43 11.86 1.05
N ALA A 65 8.35 12.11 1.99
CA ALA A 65 8.03 12.13 3.42
C ALA A 65 6.88 13.13 3.72
N GLY A 66 5.91 12.68 4.51
CA GLY A 66 4.67 13.38 4.81
C GLY A 66 3.57 13.24 3.75
N SER A 67 3.79 12.46 2.69
CA SER A 67 2.78 12.22 1.65
C SER A 67 1.66 11.31 2.16
N VAL A 68 0.50 11.41 1.49
CA VAL A 68 -0.62 10.47 1.67
C VAL A 68 -0.17 9.05 1.38
N LEU A 69 0.65 8.87 0.34
CA LEU A 69 1.13 7.56 -0.07
C LEU A 69 2.02 6.91 0.99
N GLU A 70 2.88 7.69 1.67
CA GLU A 70 3.65 7.21 2.82
C GLU A 70 2.74 6.75 3.95
N ALA A 71 1.67 7.50 4.25
CA ALA A 71 0.71 7.14 5.31
C ALA A 71 -0.14 5.90 4.97
N LEU A 72 -0.33 5.60 3.69
CA LEU A 72 -1.12 4.44 3.24
C LEU A 72 -0.36 3.12 3.32
N CYS A 73 0.94 3.16 3.01
CA CYS A 73 1.74 1.96 2.82
C CYS A 73 2.44 1.56 4.14
N ASP A 74 2.47 0.27 4.42
CA ASP A 74 3.34 -0.31 5.46
C ASP A 74 4.80 -0.37 5.00
N ASN A 75 5.01 -0.40 3.69
CA ASN A 75 6.31 -0.32 3.06
C ASN A 75 6.16 0.36 1.70
N LEU A 76 6.74 1.55 1.55
CA LEU A 76 6.73 2.33 0.32
C LEU A 76 8.14 2.41 -0.24
N ARG A 77 8.29 2.08 -1.52
CA ARG A 77 9.56 2.13 -2.25
C ARG A 77 9.37 2.86 -3.57
N SER A 78 10.45 3.43 -4.10
CA SER A 78 10.47 3.92 -5.49
C SER A 78 10.92 2.80 -6.42
N VAL A 79 10.49 2.79 -7.68
CA VAL A 79 10.99 1.82 -8.67
C VAL A 79 12.51 1.96 -8.86
N GLU A 80 13.05 3.16 -8.66
CA GLU A 80 14.48 3.47 -8.67
C GLU A 80 15.25 2.72 -7.56
N ASP A 81 14.62 2.40 -6.43
CA ASP A 81 15.26 1.64 -5.34
C ASP A 81 15.65 0.23 -5.80
N PHE A 82 15.01 -0.31 -6.84
CA PHE A 82 15.36 -1.61 -7.41
C PHE A 82 16.61 -1.56 -8.30
N THR A 83 17.06 -0.35 -8.67
CA THR A 83 18.29 -0.16 -9.46
C THR A 83 19.54 -0.02 -8.59
N ASP A 84 19.38 0.28 -7.30
CA ASP A 84 20.46 0.29 -6.31
C ASP A 84 20.52 -1.06 -5.57
N VAL A 85 21.63 -1.77 -5.71
CA VAL A 85 21.84 -3.10 -5.09
C VAL A 85 21.72 -3.07 -3.56
N HIS A 86 22.10 -1.96 -2.91
CA HIS A 86 22.01 -1.84 -1.44
C HIS A 86 20.57 -1.62 -1.00
N ALA A 87 19.83 -0.75 -1.70
CA ALA A 87 18.41 -0.53 -1.44
C ALA A 87 17.60 -1.79 -1.75
N ALA A 88 17.89 -2.48 -2.85
CA ALA A 88 17.25 -3.73 -3.23
C ALA A 88 17.51 -4.85 -2.20
N ALA A 89 18.72 -4.94 -1.64
CA ALA A 89 19.04 -5.93 -0.61
C ALA A 89 18.21 -5.74 0.67
N ASP A 90 17.84 -4.50 0.99
CA ASP A 90 17.02 -4.19 2.17
C ASP A 90 15.58 -4.74 2.07
N LEU A 91 15.05 -4.89 0.85
CA LEU A 91 13.72 -5.45 0.60
C LEU A 91 13.55 -6.86 1.17
N PHE A 92 14.62 -7.66 1.15
CA PHE A 92 14.60 -9.04 1.59
C PHE A 92 14.83 -9.20 3.10
N ARG A 93 15.11 -8.11 3.82
CA ARG A 93 15.33 -8.11 5.28
C ARG A 93 14.06 -7.85 6.09
N VAL A 94 12.98 -7.43 5.44
CA VAL A 94 11.71 -7.08 6.07
C VAL A 94 10.73 -8.27 6.10
N ILE A 95 11.15 -9.45 5.62
CA ILE A 95 10.33 -10.67 5.50
C ILE A 95 10.57 -11.62 6.68
#